data_AF-A0A6M7TMU9-F1
#
_entry.id   AF-A0A6M7TMU9-F1
#
_cell.length_a   1.000
_cell.length_b   1.000
_cell.length_c   1.000
_cell.angle_alpha   90.00
_cell.angle_beta   90.00
_cell.angle_gamma   90.00
#
_symmetry.space_group_name_H-M   'P 1'
#
loop_
_entity.id
_entity.type
_entity.pdbx_description
1 polymer ?
#
loop_
_entity_poly.entity_id
_entity_poly.type
_entity_poly.pdbx_seq_one_letter_code
_entity_poly.pdbx_strand_id
1 'polypeptide(L)'
;MAEAEITKVMIVNWALVELGLAPKFSDDDQTSLGGFVNIFWPRALARSFGLHDWTFCRQTFRLDRQVATPVTGYRYGFDLPGNRLGPVLKYLSDPRNETPIRDFTVEGKTVFCDEETVYARCKVMVEPAAWEPQFCDAFATLLASYLAIPLLQDAELAADKEAKAIGSPSTGGAGGMFGRMIAQDRAAAPVSSPAVSNALDGGRTSGEWYGRW
;
A
#
# COMPACT_ATOMS: atom_id res chain seq x y z
N MET A 1 24.51 -13.71 14.31
CA MET A 1 24.83 -13.42 12.90
C MET A 1 24.26 -12.05 12.63
N ALA A 2 25.08 -11.05 12.28
CA ALA A 2 24.58 -9.72 11.99
C ALA A 2 23.64 -9.83 10.78
N GLU A 3 22.37 -9.50 10.97
CA GLU A 3 21.38 -9.44 9.90
C GLU A 3 21.89 -8.40 8.90
N ALA A 4 22.25 -8.83 7.70
CA ALA A 4 22.67 -7.90 6.66
C ALA A 4 21.43 -7.08 6.26
N GLU A 5 21.33 -5.86 6.77
CA GLU A 5 20.24 -4.94 6.45
C GLU A 5 20.16 -4.76 4.94
N ILE A 6 18.96 -4.96 4.38
CA ILE A 6 18.75 -4.82 2.95
C ILE A 6 18.78 -3.33 2.60
N THR A 7 19.82 -2.93 1.87
CA THR A 7 19.98 -1.53 1.43
C THR A 7 19.47 -1.32 0.01
N LYS A 8 19.18 -0.06 -0.34
CA LYS A 8 18.86 0.35 -1.73
C LYS A 8 19.91 -0.17 -2.73
N VAL A 9 21.19 -0.07 -2.36
CA VAL A 9 22.31 -0.51 -3.20
C VAL A 9 22.25 -2.00 -3.49
N MET A 10 21.92 -2.83 -2.49
CA MET A 10 21.77 -4.27 -2.68
C MET A 10 20.63 -4.61 -3.66
N ILE A 11 19.47 -3.97 -3.50
CA ILE A 11 18.30 -4.20 -4.36
C ILE A 11 18.59 -3.82 -5.82
N VAL A 12 19.25 -2.68 -6.05
CA VAL A 12 19.62 -2.26 -7.41
C VAL A 12 20.62 -3.24 -8.02
N ASN A 13 21.60 -3.71 -7.25
CA ASN A 13 22.56 -4.70 -7.74
C ASN A 13 21.91 -6.07 -8.04
N TRP A 14 20.89 -6.49 -7.28
CA TRP A 14 20.09 -7.66 -7.64
C TRP A 14 19.35 -7.46 -8.96
N ALA A 15 18.77 -6.28 -9.19
CA ALA A 15 18.12 -5.95 -10.45
C ALA A 15 19.10 -5.98 -11.64
N LEU A 16 20.34 -5.50 -11.46
CA LEU A 16 21.38 -5.56 -12.50
C LEU A 16 21.79 -7.00 -12.82
N VAL A 17 21.95 -7.84 -11.79
CA VAL A 17 22.27 -9.27 -11.99
C VAL A 17 21.14 -10.00 -12.70
N GLU A 18 19.88 -9.68 -12.40
CA GLU A 18 18.70 -10.22 -13.10
C GLU A 18 18.66 -9.85 -14.59
N LEU A 19 19.30 -8.73 -14.98
CA LEU A 19 19.50 -8.30 -16.36
C LEU A 19 20.76 -8.91 -17.01
N GLY A 20 21.55 -9.69 -16.27
CA GLY A 20 22.83 -10.25 -16.74
C GLY A 20 23.99 -9.25 -16.71
N LEU A 21 23.83 -8.11 -16.02
CA LEU A 21 24.87 -7.10 -15.87
C LEU A 21 25.66 -7.29 -14.58
N ALA A 22 26.90 -6.82 -14.56
CA ALA A 22 27.72 -6.86 -13.35
C ALA A 22 27.16 -5.91 -12.27
N PRO A 23 27.15 -6.30 -10.98
CA PRO A 23 26.70 -5.44 -9.88
C PRO A 23 27.74 -4.34 -9.67
N LYS A 24 27.46 -3.14 -10.20
CA LYS A 24 28.38 -2.00 -10.18
C LYS A 24 27.80 -0.76 -9.50
N PHE A 25 26.55 -0.83 -9.02
CA PHE A 25 25.89 0.33 -8.44
C PHE A 25 26.39 0.62 -7.02
N SER A 26 26.58 1.91 -6.72
CA SER A 26 26.90 2.45 -5.41
C SER A 26 26.02 3.68 -5.12
N ASP A 27 25.90 4.10 -3.86
CA ASP A 27 24.95 5.16 -3.47
C ASP A 27 25.39 6.57 -3.93
N ASP A 28 26.70 6.79 -4.13
CA ASP A 28 27.29 8.03 -4.66
C ASP A 28 27.56 7.94 -6.18
N ASP A 29 26.86 7.04 -6.88
CA ASP A 29 27.06 6.82 -8.30
C ASP A 29 26.47 7.98 -9.12
N GLN A 30 27.34 8.92 -9.53
CA GLN A 30 27.00 10.03 -10.44
C GLN A 30 27.01 9.62 -11.92
N THR A 31 27.09 8.32 -12.22
CA THR A 31 27.02 7.84 -13.61
C THR A 31 25.59 7.93 -14.18
N SER A 32 25.48 7.69 -15.48
CA SER A 32 24.19 7.57 -16.16
C SER A 32 23.28 6.50 -15.54
N LEU A 33 23.87 5.42 -15.00
CA LEU A 33 23.14 4.36 -14.31
C LEU A 33 22.47 4.90 -13.04
N GLY A 34 23.20 5.64 -12.20
CA GLY A 34 22.62 6.30 -11.03
C GLY A 34 21.49 7.27 -11.38
N GLY A 35 21.64 8.00 -12.49
CA GLY A 35 20.57 8.85 -13.04
C GLY A 35 19.29 8.07 -13.37
N PHE A 36 19.40 6.95 -14.09
CA PHE A 36 18.24 6.11 -14.41
C PHE A 36 17.60 5.51 -13.15
N VAL A 37 18.41 4.99 -12.23
CA VAL A 37 17.91 4.44 -10.96
C VAL A 37 17.13 5.49 -10.18
N ASN A 38 17.63 6.72 -10.07
CA ASN A 38 16.93 7.80 -9.36
C ASN A 38 15.59 8.19 -9.98
N ILE A 39 15.42 8.02 -11.29
CA ILE A 39 14.16 8.27 -12.01
C ILE A 39 13.18 7.11 -11.83
N PHE A 40 13.65 5.87 -12.01
CA PHE A 40 12.77 4.69 -12.02
C PHE A 40 12.45 4.16 -10.63
N TRP A 41 13.32 4.36 -9.64
CA TRP A 41 13.11 3.94 -8.26
C TRP A 41 11.78 4.46 -7.66
N PRO A 42 11.48 5.78 -7.65
CA PRO A 42 10.21 6.28 -7.11
C PRO A 42 9.00 5.78 -7.91
N ARG A 43 9.16 5.55 -9.22
CA ARG A 43 8.09 5.00 -10.08
C ARG A 43 7.79 3.54 -9.75
N ALA A 44 8.83 2.72 -9.58
CA ALA A 44 8.70 1.33 -9.14
C ALA A 44 8.07 1.25 -7.75
N LEU A 45 8.52 2.11 -6.84
CA LEU A 45 7.97 2.25 -5.50
C LEU A 45 6.48 2.55 -5.50
N ALA A 46 6.07 3.59 -6.23
CA ALA A 46 4.68 3.99 -6.31
C ALA A 46 3.80 2.85 -6.86
N ARG A 47 4.30 2.08 -7.84
CA ARG A 47 3.58 0.93 -8.38
C ARG A 47 3.49 -0.20 -7.36
N SER A 48 4.60 -0.64 -6.75
CA SER A 48 4.61 -1.73 -5.78
C SER A 48 3.76 -1.44 -4.53
N PHE A 49 3.82 -0.21 -4.01
CA PHE A 49 2.97 0.23 -2.89
C PHE A 49 1.50 0.49 -3.30
N GLY A 50 1.25 0.72 -4.59
CA GLY A 50 -0.09 0.87 -5.15
C GLY A 50 -0.83 -0.46 -5.34
N LEU A 51 -0.10 -1.58 -5.50
CA LEU A 51 -0.70 -2.89 -5.78
C LEU A 51 -1.51 -3.46 -4.61
N HIS A 52 -1.02 -3.30 -3.38
CA HIS A 52 -1.64 -3.87 -2.19
C HIS A 52 -1.27 -3.09 -0.93
N ASP A 53 -2.08 -3.30 0.12
CA ASP A 53 -1.89 -2.69 1.42
C ASP A 53 -1.01 -3.57 2.32
N TRP A 54 0.28 -3.59 2.00
CA TRP A 54 1.28 -4.39 2.71
C TRP A 54 1.29 -4.12 4.22
N THR A 55 1.30 -5.19 5.02
CA THR A 55 1.33 -5.15 6.50
C THR A 55 2.42 -4.25 7.05
N PHE A 56 3.65 -4.38 6.54
CA PHE A 56 4.82 -3.64 7.01
C PHE A 56 4.72 -2.11 6.74
N CYS A 57 3.83 -1.67 5.85
CA CYS A 57 3.59 -0.25 5.58
C CYS A 57 2.35 0.31 6.25
N ARG A 58 1.55 -0.52 6.93
CA ARG A 58 0.36 -0.08 7.64
C ARG A 58 0.76 0.52 8.99
N GLN A 59 0.47 1.80 9.16
CA GLN A 59 0.65 2.50 10.42
C GLN A 59 -0.67 3.14 10.87
N THR A 60 -0.94 3.08 12.17
CA THR A 60 -2.13 3.69 12.76
C THR A 60 -1.71 4.97 13.47
N PHE A 61 -2.29 6.10 13.05
CA PHE A 61 -2.05 7.41 13.64
C PHE A 61 -3.29 7.85 14.41
N ARG A 62 -3.09 8.42 15.59
CA ARG A 62 -4.10 9.24 16.24
C ARG A 62 -4.08 10.60 15.56
N LEU A 63 -5.24 11.04 15.06
CA LEU A 63 -5.32 12.33 14.38
C LEU A 63 -5.44 13.48 15.38
N ASP A 64 -4.79 14.59 15.06
CA ASP A 64 -4.90 15.83 15.83
C ASP A 64 -6.18 16.58 15.44
N ARG A 65 -6.94 16.99 16.44
CA ARG A 65 -8.19 17.72 16.26
C ARG A 65 -7.91 19.20 16.01
N GLN A 66 -8.54 19.76 14.98
CA GLN A 66 -8.53 21.18 14.69
C GLN A 66 -9.37 21.96 15.71
N VAL A 67 -8.90 23.16 16.05
CA VAL A 67 -9.60 24.07 16.97
C VAL A 67 -10.80 24.75 16.28
N ALA A 68 -10.71 24.95 14.96
CA ALA A 68 -11.75 25.60 14.18
C ALA A 68 -12.96 24.68 13.96
N THR A 69 -14.17 25.22 14.13
CA THR A 69 -15.41 24.51 13.78
C THR A 69 -15.58 24.49 12.27
N PRO A 70 -15.77 23.32 11.64
CA PRO A 70 -15.87 23.23 10.20
C PRO A 70 -17.25 23.68 9.70
N VAL A 71 -17.30 24.24 8.49
CA VAL A 71 -18.54 24.71 7.82
C VAL A 71 -19.31 23.56 7.15
N THR A 72 -18.73 22.36 7.15
CA THR A 72 -19.23 21.16 6.46
C THR A 72 -20.44 20.49 7.15
N GLY A 73 -20.87 21.01 8.31
CA GLY A 73 -22.00 20.47 9.08
C GLY A 73 -21.62 19.42 10.13
N TYR A 74 -20.36 18.97 10.14
CA TYR A 74 -19.81 18.10 11.18
C TYR A 74 -19.30 18.91 12.38
N ARG A 75 -19.18 18.26 13.55
CA ARG A 75 -18.72 18.94 14.76
C ARG A 75 -17.21 19.19 14.78
N TYR A 76 -16.40 18.28 14.22
CA TYR A 76 -14.94 18.32 14.35
C TYR A 76 -14.23 18.09 13.03
N GLY A 77 -13.03 18.68 12.90
CA GLY A 77 -12.09 18.45 11.82
C GLY A 77 -10.77 17.89 12.36
N PHE A 78 -10.14 17.00 11.61
CA PHE A 78 -8.89 16.32 11.97
C PHE A 78 -7.91 16.33 10.81
N ASP A 79 -6.65 16.66 11.10
CA ASP A 79 -5.61 16.73 10.07
C ASP A 79 -5.03 15.35 9.76
N LEU A 80 -4.99 15.00 8.47
CA LEU A 80 -4.40 13.75 8.01
C LEU A 80 -2.88 13.84 7.99
N PRO A 81 -2.17 12.74 8.30
CA PRO A 81 -0.71 12.72 8.29
C PRO A 81 -0.16 12.97 6.87
N GLY A 82 0.86 13.81 6.76
CA GLY A 82 1.45 14.22 5.48
C GLY A 82 2.30 13.16 4.78
N ASN A 83 2.80 12.18 5.53
CA ASN A 83 3.65 11.07 5.02
C ASN A 83 2.85 9.89 4.45
N ARG A 84 1.52 10.04 4.29
CA ARG A 84 0.65 8.96 3.80
C ARG A 84 0.78 8.73 2.30
N LEU A 85 0.71 7.45 1.91
CA LEU A 85 0.63 7.01 0.53
C LEU A 85 -0.82 6.67 0.18
N GLY A 86 -1.43 7.50 -0.69
CA GLY A 86 -2.78 7.28 -1.17
C GLY A 86 -3.88 7.56 -0.13
N PRO A 87 -5.10 7.04 -0.34
CA PRO A 87 -6.21 7.23 0.60
C PRO A 87 -5.98 6.49 1.91
N VAL A 88 -6.62 6.98 2.98
CA VAL A 88 -6.65 6.30 4.28
C VAL A 88 -7.41 4.99 4.14
N LEU A 89 -6.89 3.91 4.74
CA LEU A 89 -7.49 2.58 4.63
C LEU A 89 -8.75 2.45 5.48
N LYS A 90 -8.69 2.94 6.74
CA LYS A 90 -9.80 2.92 7.70
C LYS A 90 -9.71 4.10 8.67
N TYR A 91 -10.87 4.63 9.03
CA TYR A 91 -11.05 5.54 10.17
C TYR A 91 -11.71 4.79 11.31
N LEU A 92 -11.16 4.91 12.51
CA LEU A 92 -11.59 4.17 13.71
C LEU A 92 -11.81 5.17 14.85
N SER A 93 -12.82 4.94 15.69
CA SER A 93 -13.03 5.72 16.91
C SER A 93 -12.18 5.19 18.08
N ASP A 94 -11.87 3.90 18.09
CA ASP A 94 -10.99 3.23 19.06
C ASP A 94 -9.97 2.36 18.30
N PRO A 95 -8.66 2.40 18.63
CA PRO A 95 -7.65 1.58 17.97
C PRO A 95 -7.81 0.07 18.21
N ARG A 96 -8.52 -0.35 19.26
CA ARG A 96 -8.79 -1.75 19.60
C ARG A 96 -10.04 -2.29 18.93
N ASN A 97 -11.00 -1.42 18.62
CA ASN A 97 -12.24 -1.81 17.96
C ASN A 97 -12.05 -1.69 16.44
N GLU A 98 -12.28 -2.78 15.71
CA GLU A 98 -12.18 -2.76 14.24
C GLU A 98 -13.39 -2.11 13.54
N THR A 99 -14.37 -1.61 14.31
CA THR A 99 -15.56 -0.96 13.76
C THR A 99 -15.19 0.39 13.13
N PRO A 100 -15.31 0.54 11.80
CA PRO A 100 -14.95 1.77 11.13
C PRO A 100 -16.02 2.83 11.34
N ILE A 101 -15.58 4.09 11.45
CA ILE A 101 -16.46 5.26 11.37
C ILE A 101 -17.04 5.30 9.95
N ARG A 102 -18.36 5.39 9.84
CA ARG A 102 -19.06 5.45 8.54
C ARG A 102 -19.45 6.88 8.17
N ASP A 103 -19.76 7.69 9.17
CA ASP A 103 -20.19 9.07 9.01
C ASP A 103 -18.98 10.01 9.08
N PHE A 104 -18.29 10.15 7.95
CA PHE A 104 -17.20 11.10 7.79
C PHE A 104 -17.17 11.65 6.37
N THR A 105 -16.63 12.85 6.20
CA THR A 105 -16.26 13.40 4.89
C THR A 105 -14.79 13.80 4.89
N VAL A 106 -14.13 13.64 3.74
CA VAL A 106 -12.71 14.00 3.57
C VAL A 106 -12.63 15.11 2.55
N GLU A 107 -12.11 16.27 2.95
CA GLU A 107 -11.84 17.38 2.03
C GLU A 107 -10.34 17.74 2.09
N GLY A 108 -9.67 17.59 0.95
CA GLY A 108 -8.24 17.86 0.84
C GLY A 108 -7.38 17.00 1.79
N LYS A 109 -6.87 17.62 2.86
CA LYS A 109 -6.00 16.98 3.86
C LYS A 109 -6.66 16.86 5.24
N THR A 110 -7.96 17.14 5.34
CA THR A 110 -8.68 17.13 6.61
C THR A 110 -9.87 16.17 6.51
N VAL A 111 -10.09 15.39 7.56
CA VAL A 111 -11.29 14.56 7.72
C VAL A 111 -12.22 15.22 8.74
N PHE A 112 -13.50 15.26 8.42
CA PHE A 112 -14.53 15.81 9.29
C PHE A 112 -15.47 14.71 9.75
N CYS A 113 -15.75 14.68 11.05
CA CYS A 113 -16.68 13.73 11.67
C CYS A 113 -17.20 14.28 13.00
N ASP A 114 -18.18 13.58 13.59
CA ASP A 114 -18.78 13.95 14.88
C ASP A 114 -18.10 13.30 16.09
N GLU A 115 -17.22 12.33 15.86
CA GLU A 115 -16.46 11.64 16.90
C GLU A 115 -15.35 12.52 17.49
N GLU A 116 -15.15 12.46 18.81
CA GLU A 116 -14.16 13.29 19.51
C GLU A 116 -12.71 12.83 19.27
N THR A 117 -12.52 11.52 19.07
CA THR A 117 -11.21 10.92 18.81
C THR A 117 -11.27 10.04 17.57
N VAL A 118 -10.35 10.29 16.63
CA VAL A 118 -10.23 9.52 15.39
C VAL A 118 -8.84 8.97 15.23
N TYR A 119 -8.77 7.72 14.82
CA TYR A 119 -7.57 7.01 14.43
C TYR A 119 -7.64 6.69 12.94
N ALA A 120 -6.59 7.02 12.20
CA ALA A 120 -6.47 6.72 10.79
C ALA A 120 -5.44 5.62 10.58
N ARG A 121 -5.86 4.53 9.94
CA ARG A 121 -4.92 3.52 9.43
C ARG A 121 -4.47 3.93 8.04
N CYS A 122 -3.21 4.35 7.92
CA CYS A 122 -2.63 4.85 6.69
C CYS A 122 -1.54 3.92 6.18
N LYS A 123 -1.27 4.01 4.88
CA LYS A 123 -0.03 3.49 4.29
C LYS A 123 1.05 4.55 4.40
N VAL A 124 2.24 4.16 4.81
CA VAL A 124 3.40 5.06 4.89
C VAL A 124 4.52 4.52 4.03
N MET A 125 5.31 5.41 3.44
CA MET A 125 6.54 5.02 2.76
C MET A 125 7.56 4.58 3.80
N VAL A 126 7.96 3.31 3.75
CA VAL A 126 8.91 2.70 4.67
C VAL A 126 10.25 2.51 3.97
N GLU A 127 11.35 2.68 4.70
CA GLU A 127 12.70 2.46 4.17
C GLU A 127 12.95 0.98 3.83
N PRO A 128 13.85 0.69 2.86
CA PRO A 128 14.14 -0.67 2.42
C PRO A 128 14.54 -1.65 3.52
N ALA A 129 15.13 -1.16 4.61
CA ALA A 129 15.54 -1.99 5.75
C ALA A 129 14.36 -2.68 6.46
N ALA A 130 13.15 -2.12 6.37
CA ALA A 130 11.95 -2.67 6.99
C ALA A 130 11.05 -3.43 5.99
N TRP A 131 11.53 -3.65 4.76
CA TRP A 131 10.81 -4.45 3.78
C TRP A 131 11.04 -5.95 4.02
N GLU A 132 10.01 -6.74 3.75
CA GLU A 132 10.15 -8.19 3.76
C GLU A 132 11.12 -8.65 2.64
N PRO A 133 11.99 -9.67 2.87
CA PRO A 133 12.96 -10.09 1.86
C PRO A 133 12.35 -10.50 0.51
N GLN A 134 11.16 -11.11 0.54
CA GLN A 134 10.43 -11.49 -0.67
C GLN A 134 9.93 -10.24 -1.45
N PHE A 135 9.59 -9.17 -0.74
CA PHE A 135 9.18 -7.92 -1.36
C PHE A 135 10.37 -7.26 -2.06
N CYS A 136 11.55 -7.30 -1.44
CA CYS A 136 12.79 -6.80 -2.04
C CYS A 136 13.15 -7.53 -3.34
N ASP A 137 12.97 -8.86 -3.40
CA ASP A 137 13.22 -9.66 -4.61
C ASP A 137 12.22 -9.34 -5.73
N ALA A 138 10.93 -9.27 -5.41
CA ALA A 138 9.89 -8.88 -6.36
C ALA A 138 10.08 -7.44 -6.87
N PHE A 139 10.49 -6.53 -5.99
CA PHE A 139 10.80 -5.15 -6.31
C PHE A 139 12.05 -5.05 -7.20
N ALA A 140 13.11 -5.82 -6.92
CA ALA A 140 14.29 -5.88 -7.77
C ALA A 140 13.94 -6.36 -9.19
N THR A 141 13.08 -7.37 -9.31
CA THR A 141 12.58 -7.86 -10.60
C THR A 141 11.77 -6.78 -11.35
N LEU A 142 10.92 -6.04 -10.64
CA LEU A 142 10.18 -4.92 -11.25
C LEU A 142 11.12 -3.80 -11.67
N LEU A 143 12.10 -3.45 -10.86
CA LEU A 143 13.09 -2.43 -11.20
C LEU A 143 13.92 -2.84 -12.43
N ALA A 144 14.29 -4.12 -12.53
CA ALA A 144 14.96 -4.67 -13.70
C ALA A 144 14.14 -4.46 -14.97
N SER A 145 12.81 -4.64 -14.93
CA SER A 145 11.95 -4.39 -16.10
C SER A 145 12.03 -2.94 -16.61
N TYR A 146 12.11 -1.96 -15.72
CA TYR A 146 12.25 -0.55 -16.12
C TYR A 146 13.64 -0.19 -16.59
N LEU A 147 14.66 -0.87 -16.09
CA LEU A 147 16.05 -0.65 -16.48
C LEU A 147 16.44 -1.41 -17.77
N ALA A 148 15.69 -2.45 -18.16
CA ALA A 148 15.96 -3.24 -19.36
C ALA A 148 15.98 -2.39 -20.65
N ILE A 149 15.00 -1.51 -20.85
CA ILE A 149 14.93 -0.65 -22.05
C ILE A 149 16.08 0.37 -22.08
N PRO A 150 16.33 1.20 -21.03
CA PRO A 150 17.39 2.20 -21.09
C PRO A 150 18.81 1.62 -21.09
N LEU A 151 19.03 0.42 -20.52
CA LEU A 151 20.36 -0.18 -20.45
C LEU A 151 20.67 -1.15 -21.59
N LEU A 152 19.70 -1.98 -22.01
CA LEU A 152 19.90 -3.06 -22.97
C LEU A 152 19.15 -2.83 -24.29
N GLN A 153 18.24 -1.86 -24.35
CA GLN A 153 17.34 -1.62 -25.48
C GLN A 153 16.46 -2.85 -25.82
N ASP A 154 16.26 -3.74 -24.85
CA ASP A 154 15.50 -4.97 -25.01
C ASP A 154 14.11 -4.81 -24.41
N ALA A 155 13.12 -4.62 -25.29
CA ALA A 155 11.71 -4.48 -24.89
C ALA A 155 11.06 -5.82 -24.52
N GLU A 156 11.56 -6.94 -25.05
CA GLU A 156 11.04 -8.27 -24.76
C GLU A 156 11.44 -8.69 -23.35
N LEU A 157 12.71 -8.50 -23.00
CA LEU A 157 13.20 -8.70 -21.63
C LEU A 157 12.47 -7.81 -20.63
N ALA A 158 12.19 -6.55 -20.98
CA ALA A 158 11.42 -5.65 -20.14
C ALA A 158 10.02 -6.21 -19.84
N ALA A 159 9.31 -6.67 -20.88
CA ALA A 159 7.97 -7.24 -20.76
C ALA A 159 7.96 -8.57 -19.96
N ASP A 160 8.96 -9.43 -20.16
CA ASP A 160 9.09 -10.70 -19.42
C ASP A 160 9.30 -10.45 -17.92
N LYS A 161 10.24 -9.54 -17.56
CA LYS A 161 10.49 -9.20 -16.16
C LYS A 161 9.29 -8.51 -15.51
N GLU A 162 8.60 -7.64 -16.24
CA GLU A 162 7.35 -7.03 -15.75
C GLU A 162 6.30 -8.11 -15.48
N ALA A 163 6.08 -9.04 -16.42
CA ALA A 163 5.15 -10.15 -16.24
C ALA A 163 5.55 -11.09 -15.07
N LYS A 164 6.85 -11.32 -14.85
CA LYS A 164 7.36 -12.09 -13.70
C LYS A 164 7.03 -11.39 -12.36
N ALA A 165 7.18 -10.06 -12.32
CA ALA A 165 6.94 -9.27 -11.10
C ALA A 165 5.44 -9.15 -10.75
N ILE A 166 4.62 -8.62 -11.65
CA ILE A 166 3.21 -8.25 -11.38
C ILE A 166 2.18 -9.15 -12.08
N GLY A 167 2.64 -10.11 -12.89
CA GLY A 167 1.78 -10.93 -13.73
C GLY A 167 1.54 -10.32 -15.11
N SER A 168 1.10 -11.16 -16.04
CA SER A 168 0.73 -10.71 -17.38
C SER A 168 -0.56 -9.87 -17.36
N PRO A 169 -0.77 -9.01 -18.37
CA PRO A 169 -2.02 -8.24 -18.52
C PRO A 169 -3.28 -9.11 -18.54
N SER A 170 -3.18 -10.34 -19.03
CA SER A 170 -4.27 -11.33 -19.06
C SER A 170 -4.76 -11.76 -17.68
N THR A 171 -3.93 -11.60 -16.65
CA THR A 171 -4.24 -11.97 -15.25
C THR A 171 -4.67 -10.74 -14.44
N GLY A 172 -4.91 -9.59 -15.09
CA GLY A 172 -5.34 -8.35 -14.46
C GLY A 172 -4.34 -7.78 -13.45
N GLY A 173 -3.05 -8.11 -13.57
CA GLY A 173 -2.01 -7.67 -12.62
C GLY A 173 -2.08 -8.34 -11.24
N ALA A 174 -2.85 -9.43 -11.10
CA ALA A 174 -2.92 -10.25 -9.89
C ALA A 174 -1.98 -11.48 -9.93
N GLY A 175 -1.10 -11.54 -10.93
CA GLY A 175 -0.14 -12.64 -11.12
C GLY A 175 1.26 -12.31 -10.60
N GLY A 176 2.23 -13.14 -10.96
CA GLY A 176 3.64 -12.89 -10.68
C GLY A 176 4.06 -13.12 -9.22
N MET A 177 5.16 -12.51 -8.82
CA MET A 177 5.68 -12.55 -7.45
C MET A 177 4.78 -11.76 -6.51
N PHE A 178 4.39 -10.53 -6.89
CA PHE A 178 3.51 -9.71 -6.06
C PHE A 178 2.14 -10.36 -5.85
N GLY A 179 1.53 -10.96 -6.88
CA GLY A 179 0.25 -11.66 -6.74
C GLY A 179 0.29 -12.81 -5.73
N ARG A 180 1.39 -13.59 -5.72
CA ARG A 180 1.60 -14.66 -4.74
C ARG A 180 1.72 -14.12 -3.32
N MET A 181 2.48 -13.04 -3.14
CA MET A 181 2.62 -12.39 -1.84
C MET A 181 1.29 -11.80 -1.35
N ILE A 182 0.48 -11.20 -2.24
CA ILE A 182 -0.86 -10.70 -1.91
C ILE A 182 -1.77 -11.84 -1.44
N ALA A 183 -1.74 -12.99 -2.12
CA ALA A 183 -2.50 -14.16 -1.70
C ALA A 183 -2.06 -14.67 -0.34
N GLN A 184 -0.75 -14.70 -0.08
CA GLN A 184 -0.19 -15.09 1.22
C GLN A 184 -0.58 -14.11 2.34
N ASP A 185 -0.47 -12.81 2.10
CA ASP A 185 -0.87 -11.77 3.07
C ASP A 185 -2.36 -11.86 3.40
N ARG A 186 -3.21 -12.06 2.39
CA ARG A 186 -4.66 -12.27 2.59
C ARG A 186 -4.97 -13.54 3.38
N ALA A 187 -4.20 -14.61 3.17
CA ALA A 187 -4.36 -15.86 3.93
C ALA A 187 -3.85 -15.74 5.37
N ALA A 188 -2.84 -14.91 5.61
CA ALA A 188 -2.28 -14.64 6.93
C ALA A 188 -3.12 -13.63 7.73
N ALA A 189 -3.92 -12.80 7.06
CA ALA A 189 -4.79 -11.84 7.72
C ALA A 189 -5.76 -12.57 8.67
N PRO A 190 -5.98 -12.04 9.89
CA PRO A 190 -6.92 -12.65 10.81
C PRO A 190 -8.29 -12.73 10.12
N VAL A 191 -8.90 -13.91 10.17
CA VAL A 191 -10.31 -14.08 9.79
C VAL A 191 -11.10 -13.08 10.61
N SER A 192 -11.62 -12.05 9.95
CA SER A 192 -12.49 -11.09 10.61
C SER A 192 -13.59 -11.88 11.28
N SER A 193 -13.76 -11.73 12.59
CA SER A 193 -15.02 -12.14 13.22
C SER A 193 -16.12 -11.48 12.41
N PRO A 194 -17.15 -12.23 11.96
CA PRO A 194 -18.25 -11.62 11.26
C PRO A 194 -18.70 -10.43 12.11
N ALA A 195 -18.84 -9.26 11.47
CA ALA A 195 -19.57 -8.17 12.10
C ALA A 195 -20.81 -8.82 12.70
N VAL A 196 -21.02 -8.63 14.00
CA VAL A 196 -22.15 -9.15 14.77
C VAL A 196 -23.45 -8.48 14.27
N SER A 197 -23.76 -8.73 13.01
CA SER A 197 -25.00 -8.49 12.32
C SER A 197 -25.21 -9.79 11.58
N ASN A 198 -25.94 -10.67 12.23
CA ASN A 198 -26.53 -11.88 11.71
C ASN A 198 -26.82 -11.70 10.20
N ALA A 199 -26.05 -12.35 9.32
CA ALA A 199 -26.16 -12.16 7.87
C ALA A 199 -27.53 -12.58 7.30
N LEU A 200 -28.35 -13.25 8.12
CA LEU A 200 -29.73 -13.65 7.86
C LEU A 200 -30.78 -12.61 8.27
N ASP A 201 -30.40 -11.53 8.97
CA ASP A 201 -31.34 -10.57 9.57
C ASP A 201 -31.49 -9.27 8.75
N GLY A 202 -30.68 -9.11 7.68
CA GLY A 202 -30.77 -7.98 6.75
C GLY A 202 -31.98 -8.01 5.80
N GLY A 203 -32.96 -8.88 6.04
CA GLY A 203 -34.07 -9.12 5.11
C GLY A 203 -35.48 -9.15 5.71
N ARG A 204 -35.66 -9.04 7.03
CA ARG A 204 -37.01 -9.04 7.63
C ARG A 204 -37.13 -8.04 8.76
N THR A 205 -37.45 -6.79 8.41
CA THR A 205 -38.19 -5.95 9.35
C THR A 205 -39.61 -6.53 9.40
N SER A 206 -39.93 -7.36 10.39
CA SER A 206 -41.34 -7.64 10.70
C SER A 206 -41.91 -6.37 11.34
N GLY A 207 -42.29 -5.39 10.51
CA GLY A 207 -43.15 -4.31 10.95
C GLY A 207 -44.53 -4.90 11.25
N GLU A 208 -45.08 -4.56 12.41
CA GLU A 208 -46.44 -4.95 12.78
C GLU A 208 -47.44 -4.39 11.75
N TRP A 209 -48.09 -5.30 11.04
CA TRP A 209 -49.14 -5.00 10.08
C TRP A 209 -50.35 -4.43 10.82
N TYR A 210 -50.63 -3.13 10.67
CA TYR A 210 -51.90 -2.50 11.09
C TYR A 210 -52.85 -2.39 9.90
N GLY A 211 -53.52 -3.50 9.57
CA GLY A 211 -54.61 -3.53 8.61
C GLY A 211 -55.92 -3.20 9.31
N ARG A 212 -56.44 -1.97 9.10
CA ARG A 212 -57.80 -1.60 9.46
C ARG A 212 -58.81 -2.35 8.59
N TRP A 213 -59.89 -2.83 9.20
CA TRP A 213 -61.20 -3.00 8.57
C TRP A 213 -62.10 -1.85 9.02
#